data_AF-A0A819V175-F1
#
_entry.id   AF-A0A819V175-F1
#
_cell.length_a   1.000
_cell.length_b   1.000
_cell.length_c   1.000
_cell.angle_alpha   90.00
_cell.angle_beta   90.00
_cell.angle_gamma   90.00
#
_symmetry.space_group_name_H-M   'P 1'
#
loop_
_entity.id
_entity.type
_entity.pdbx_description
1 polymer ?
#
loop_
_entity_poly.entity_id
_entity_poly.type
_entity_poly.pdbx_seq_one_letter_code
_entity_poly.pdbx_strand_id
1 'polypeptide(L)'
;MNWSSNKFYEGKLIADKSVKNHLLKDLKNISKKENDDENLSECSLFLIDTNGYDMKEIYFDDENSHGNEGEVELVNIHINELIENYSLSIDQIGIITLYNLQVQLLRQKLLNKYPNLEIKSVDRFQGREKEIIIISMVRSNLYGEAGFLSDSRRINVAIKRARRHLCIICNVQILTHDPFIKRLIDYMIQHGQIHLAFEFIDGFYYFFYLYLKKRVKHGGWWKVTKFHEINGNVAIEFGTNSYVHSLDNGLFCIGSTRSFGEGPEQQQILTAIRISENKIALKSGFRKYLAINKNGLVIGRSDAIGMREHFEPVFENGNLALSASNDKFIRFNDEGDPVAMDDRATEGNFIQIQLPVEEQGTIRETEINYVKKYQKFQDKKLRINQGDIKNLVDAKKHGSLHEVLLDRREQMKADRYCK
;
A
#
# COMPACT_ATOMS: atom_id res chain seq x y z
N MET A 1 -27.21 5.68 0.17
CA MET A 1 -28.56 6.20 0.52
C MET A 1 -28.53 7.51 1.32
N ASN A 2 -27.85 7.56 2.49
CA ASN A 2 -27.92 8.70 3.42
C ASN A 2 -27.66 10.06 2.77
N TRP A 3 -26.64 10.18 1.90
CA TRP A 3 -26.36 11.42 1.18
C TRP A 3 -27.56 11.91 0.35
N SER A 4 -28.11 11.05 -0.52
CA SER A 4 -29.30 11.39 -1.32
C SER A 4 -30.49 11.73 -0.43
N SER A 5 -30.71 10.97 0.65
CA SER A 5 -31.79 11.21 1.62
C SER A 5 -31.70 12.64 2.18
N ASN A 6 -30.54 13.01 2.70
CA ASN A 6 -30.33 14.32 3.33
C ASN A 6 -30.38 15.47 2.34
N LYS A 7 -29.92 15.27 1.09
CA LYS A 7 -29.86 16.33 0.08
C LYS A 7 -31.15 16.54 -0.70
N PHE A 8 -31.93 15.49 -0.94
CA PHE A 8 -33.09 15.56 -1.84
C PHE A 8 -34.42 15.16 -1.19
N TYR A 9 -34.38 14.53 -0.02
CA TYR A 9 -35.55 13.92 0.61
C TYR A 9 -35.68 14.26 2.09
N GLU A 10 -35.05 15.36 2.54
CA GLU A 10 -35.14 15.86 3.91
C GLU A 10 -34.76 14.81 4.98
N GLY A 11 -33.88 13.87 4.64
CA GLY A 11 -33.48 12.78 5.53
C GLY A 11 -34.55 11.70 5.75
N LYS A 12 -35.66 11.72 5.01
CA LYS A 12 -36.83 10.84 5.22
C LYS A 12 -36.65 9.41 4.70
N LEU A 13 -35.65 9.13 3.85
CA LEU A 13 -35.44 7.78 3.34
C LEU A 13 -34.80 6.89 4.41
N ILE A 14 -35.40 5.71 4.60
CA ILE A 14 -34.94 4.67 5.52
C ILE A 14 -34.58 3.43 4.69
N ALA A 15 -33.38 2.89 4.91
CA ALA A 15 -32.96 1.65 4.26
C ALA A 15 -33.65 0.47 4.92
N ASP A 16 -34.24 -0.41 4.11
CA ASP A 16 -34.76 -1.68 4.61
C ASP A 16 -33.62 -2.53 5.19
N LYS A 17 -33.94 -3.36 6.19
CA LYS A 17 -32.96 -4.22 6.88
C LYS A 17 -32.21 -5.15 5.92
N SER A 18 -32.85 -5.58 4.84
CA SER A 18 -32.26 -6.48 3.82
C SER A 18 -31.12 -5.85 3.00
N VAL A 19 -31.04 -4.52 2.94
CA VAL A 19 -30.06 -3.80 2.11
C VAL A 19 -29.20 -2.83 2.91
N LYS A 20 -29.58 -2.47 4.14
CA LYS A 20 -28.91 -1.41 4.92
C LYS A 20 -27.39 -1.59 5.04
N ASN A 21 -26.92 -2.83 5.18
CA ASN A 21 -25.51 -3.14 5.44
C ASN A 21 -24.87 -3.99 4.32
N HIS A 22 -25.55 -4.17 3.19
CA HIS A 22 -25.09 -5.12 2.18
C HIS A 22 -23.88 -4.56 1.41
N LEU A 23 -22.84 -5.36 1.28
CA LEU A 23 -21.57 -5.02 0.63
C LEU A 23 -21.28 -6.03 -0.47
N LEU A 24 -20.27 -5.76 -1.30
CA LEU A 24 -19.88 -6.69 -2.35
C LEU A 24 -19.51 -8.05 -1.75
N LYS A 25 -18.79 -8.09 -0.61
CA LYS A 25 -18.40 -9.33 0.07
C LYS A 25 -19.54 -10.29 0.42
N ASP A 26 -20.79 -9.81 0.45
CA ASP A 26 -21.97 -10.64 0.71
C ASP A 26 -22.58 -11.26 -0.58
N LEU A 27 -22.01 -10.95 -1.75
CA LEU A 27 -22.37 -11.62 -3.00
C LEU A 27 -21.78 -13.04 -3.03
N LYS A 28 -22.52 -13.96 -3.64
CA LYS A 28 -22.07 -15.34 -3.83
C LYS A 28 -20.85 -15.35 -4.76
N ASN A 29 -19.86 -16.19 -4.44
CA ASN A 29 -18.66 -16.45 -5.24
C ASN A 29 -17.59 -15.33 -5.30
N ILE A 30 -17.55 -14.39 -4.34
CA ILE A 30 -16.42 -13.47 -4.25
C ILE A 30 -15.19 -14.19 -3.67
N SER A 31 -14.07 -14.12 -4.40
CA SER A 31 -12.74 -14.43 -3.89
C SER A 31 -12.32 -13.38 -2.86
N LYS A 32 -12.15 -13.78 -1.59
CA LYS A 32 -11.58 -12.90 -0.56
C LYS A 32 -10.07 -12.85 -0.75
N LYS A 33 -9.52 -11.65 -0.95
CA LYS A 33 -8.09 -11.42 -0.79
C LYS A 33 -7.80 -11.40 0.71
N GLU A 34 -7.08 -12.40 1.23
CA GLU A 34 -6.84 -12.56 2.67
C GLU A 34 -5.81 -11.57 3.27
N ASN A 35 -5.19 -10.67 2.48
CA ASN A 35 -4.03 -9.89 2.93
C ASN A 35 -3.95 -8.43 2.42
N ASP A 36 -5.04 -7.78 2.06
CA ASP A 36 -5.03 -6.35 1.73
C ASP A 36 -5.80 -5.54 2.78
N ASP A 37 -5.12 -4.56 3.41
CA ASP A 37 -5.69 -3.60 4.37
C ASP A 37 -6.84 -2.75 3.77
N GLU A 38 -7.00 -2.76 2.44
CA GLU A 38 -8.04 -2.06 1.67
C GLU A 38 -8.82 -3.04 0.79
N ASN A 39 -9.69 -3.82 1.40
CA ASN A 39 -10.51 -4.79 0.69
C ASN A 39 -11.69 -4.07 0.00
N LEU A 40 -11.62 -3.90 -1.33
CA LEU A 40 -12.65 -3.29 -2.19
C LEU A 40 -14.04 -3.91 -1.96
N SER A 41 -14.09 -5.20 -1.60
CA SER A 41 -15.35 -5.90 -1.34
C SER A 41 -16.10 -5.43 -0.09
N GLU A 42 -15.41 -4.70 0.81
CA GLU A 42 -15.99 -4.11 2.02
C GLU A 42 -16.36 -2.62 1.84
N CYS A 43 -16.06 -2.07 0.67
CA CYS A 43 -16.23 -0.66 0.38
C CYS A 43 -17.52 -0.41 -0.40
N SER A 44 -18.37 0.50 0.10
CA SER A 44 -19.60 0.91 -0.61
C SER A 44 -19.44 2.16 -1.45
N LEU A 45 -18.47 3.04 -1.12
CA LEU A 45 -18.23 4.32 -1.77
C LEU A 45 -16.75 4.43 -2.12
N PHE A 46 -16.45 4.55 -3.39
CA PHE A 46 -15.09 4.57 -3.92
C PHE A 46 -14.90 5.81 -4.80
N LEU A 47 -13.85 6.58 -4.54
CA LEU A 47 -13.53 7.80 -5.29
C LEU A 47 -12.15 7.65 -5.92
N ILE A 48 -12.07 7.80 -7.24
CA ILE A 48 -10.80 7.89 -7.97
C ILE A 48 -10.62 9.36 -8.41
N ASP A 49 -9.69 10.06 -7.77
CA ASP A 49 -9.36 11.44 -8.10
C ASP A 49 -8.31 11.48 -9.23
N THR A 50 -8.67 12.13 -10.33
CA THR A 50 -7.81 12.30 -11.51
C THR A 50 -6.93 13.55 -11.44
N ASN A 51 -7.00 14.31 -10.35
CA ASN A 51 -6.17 15.49 -10.16
C ASN A 51 -4.66 15.15 -10.17
N GLY A 52 -3.86 16.05 -10.74
CA GLY A 52 -2.41 15.88 -10.85
C GLY A 52 -1.95 14.94 -11.98
N TYR A 53 -2.87 14.41 -12.79
CA TYR A 53 -2.55 13.64 -13.99
C TYR A 53 -3.09 14.35 -15.24
N ASP A 54 -2.41 14.20 -16.38
CA ASP A 54 -2.78 14.87 -17.65
C ASP A 54 -4.01 14.21 -18.33
N MET A 55 -5.11 14.07 -17.58
CA MET A 55 -6.40 13.55 -18.04
C MET A 55 -7.32 14.70 -18.46
N LYS A 56 -6.96 15.34 -19.56
CA LYS A 56 -7.73 16.46 -20.12
C LYS A 56 -9.03 15.96 -20.74
N GLU A 57 -10.07 16.78 -20.62
CA GLU A 57 -11.28 16.57 -21.41
C GLU A 57 -11.02 16.87 -22.89
N ILE A 58 -11.65 16.08 -23.76
CA ILE A 58 -11.72 16.29 -25.20
C ILE A 58 -13.16 16.64 -25.58
N TYR A 59 -13.33 17.41 -26.65
CA TYR A 59 -14.63 17.78 -27.20
C TYR A 59 -14.50 17.96 -28.72
N PHE A 60 -15.62 17.84 -29.42
CA PHE A 60 -15.73 18.15 -30.84
C PHE A 60 -16.72 19.31 -31.00
N ASP A 61 -16.34 20.33 -31.78
CA ASP A 61 -17.08 21.59 -31.91
C ASP A 61 -18.55 21.39 -32.35
N ASP A 62 -18.85 20.27 -33.03
CA ASP A 62 -20.18 20.01 -33.62
C ASP A 62 -21.18 19.31 -32.66
N GLU A 63 -20.76 18.73 -31.53
CA GLU A 63 -21.63 17.83 -30.73
C GLU A 63 -21.92 18.28 -29.28
N ASN A 64 -21.43 19.45 -28.82
CA ASN A 64 -21.59 19.95 -27.44
C ASN A 64 -21.53 18.85 -26.35
N SER A 65 -20.55 17.96 -26.49
CA SER A 65 -20.34 16.80 -25.62
C SER A 65 -18.85 16.61 -25.37
N HIS A 66 -18.52 16.15 -24.17
CA HIS A 66 -17.15 15.97 -23.72
C HIS A 66 -16.82 14.48 -23.52
N GLY A 67 -15.54 14.15 -23.63
CA GLY A 67 -14.98 12.85 -23.34
C GLY A 67 -13.67 12.99 -22.55
N ASN A 68 -13.23 11.92 -21.92
CA ASN A 68 -11.97 11.87 -21.19
C ASN A 68 -11.41 10.45 -21.28
N GLU A 69 -10.42 10.25 -22.16
CA GLU A 69 -9.79 8.96 -22.40
C GLU A 69 -9.07 8.42 -21.16
N GLY A 70 -8.52 9.30 -20.32
CA GLY A 70 -7.89 8.91 -19.06
C GLY A 70 -8.88 8.28 -18.09
N GLU A 71 -10.07 8.87 -17.94
CA GLU A 71 -11.15 8.26 -17.16
C GLU A 71 -11.62 6.92 -17.77
N VAL A 72 -11.63 6.78 -19.11
CA VAL A 72 -11.96 5.51 -19.78
C VAL A 72 -10.99 4.40 -19.39
N GLU A 73 -9.69 4.68 -19.34
CA GLU A 73 -8.69 3.71 -18.88
C GLU A 73 -8.88 3.34 -17.41
N LEU A 74 -9.17 4.31 -16.54
CA LEU A 74 -9.45 4.04 -15.12
C LEU A 74 -10.69 3.17 -14.93
N VAL A 75 -11.76 3.41 -15.70
CA VAL A 75 -12.95 2.53 -15.70
C VAL A 75 -12.55 1.11 -16.11
N ASN A 76 -11.75 0.95 -17.17
CA ASN A 76 -11.29 -0.37 -17.63
C ASN A 76 -10.47 -1.10 -16.55
N ILE A 77 -9.55 -0.40 -15.88
CA ILE A 77 -8.72 -0.96 -14.81
C ILE A 77 -9.62 -1.39 -13.63
N HIS A 78 -10.54 -0.54 -13.19
CA HIS A 78 -11.44 -0.87 -12.08
C HIS A 78 -12.34 -2.07 -12.39
N ILE A 79 -12.83 -2.18 -13.62
CA ILE A 79 -13.62 -3.34 -14.07
C ILE A 79 -12.78 -4.62 -14.05
N ASN A 80 -11.53 -4.57 -14.55
CA ASN A 80 -10.65 -5.73 -14.52
C ASN A 80 -10.37 -6.17 -13.07
N GLU A 81 -10.13 -5.23 -12.14
CA GLU A 81 -9.98 -5.55 -10.72
C GLU A 81 -11.22 -6.28 -10.16
N LEU A 82 -12.42 -5.74 -10.41
CA LEU A 82 -13.68 -6.33 -9.94
C LEU A 82 -13.91 -7.75 -10.50
N ILE A 83 -13.57 -7.99 -11.78
CA ILE A 83 -13.82 -9.28 -12.43
C ILE A 83 -12.72 -10.29 -12.10
N GLU A 84 -11.45 -9.91 -12.27
CA GLU A 84 -10.31 -10.83 -12.18
C GLU A 84 -9.97 -11.14 -10.72
N ASN A 85 -10.06 -10.16 -9.81
CA ASN A 85 -9.68 -10.36 -8.40
C ASN A 85 -10.86 -10.68 -7.47
N TYR A 86 -12.07 -10.24 -7.82
CA TYR A 86 -13.28 -10.51 -7.01
C TYR A 86 -14.26 -11.47 -7.68
N SER A 87 -13.95 -12.02 -8.86
CA SER A 87 -14.77 -13.01 -9.58
C SER A 87 -16.21 -12.53 -9.84
N LEU A 88 -16.42 -11.22 -9.98
CA LEU A 88 -17.74 -10.63 -10.20
C LEU A 88 -18.19 -10.81 -11.65
N SER A 89 -19.50 -11.01 -11.84
CA SER A 89 -20.08 -11.06 -13.18
C SER A 89 -20.18 -9.66 -13.77
N ILE A 90 -19.81 -9.53 -15.05
CA ILE A 90 -19.95 -8.28 -15.81
C ILE A 90 -21.40 -7.74 -15.79
N ASP A 91 -22.39 -8.62 -15.72
CA ASP A 91 -23.81 -8.24 -15.71
C ASP A 91 -24.20 -7.52 -14.41
N GLN A 92 -23.37 -7.59 -13.36
CA GLN A 92 -23.58 -6.89 -12.09
C GLN A 92 -23.06 -5.45 -12.12
N ILE A 93 -22.36 -5.05 -13.19
CA ILE A 93 -21.71 -3.75 -13.35
C ILE A 93 -22.49 -2.89 -14.35
N GLY A 94 -22.65 -1.61 -14.03
CA GLY A 94 -23.11 -0.58 -14.97
C GLY A 94 -22.21 0.65 -14.95
N ILE A 95 -22.03 1.28 -16.12
CA ILE A 95 -21.30 2.54 -16.24
C ILE A 95 -22.26 3.65 -16.63
N ILE A 96 -22.20 4.75 -15.89
CA ILE A 96 -23.00 5.96 -16.12
C ILE A 96 -22.07 7.15 -16.37
N THR A 97 -22.44 7.99 -17.32
CA THR A 97 -21.81 9.30 -17.53
C THR A 97 -22.87 10.31 -17.99
N LEU A 98 -22.57 11.60 -17.93
CA LEU A 98 -23.50 12.65 -18.39
C LEU A 98 -23.23 13.09 -19.83
N TYR A 99 -22.17 12.57 -20.46
CA TYR A 99 -21.73 13.00 -21.79
C TYR A 99 -21.80 11.85 -22.81
N ASN A 100 -22.38 12.12 -23.98
CA ASN A 100 -22.57 11.11 -25.02
C ASN A 100 -21.24 10.68 -25.67
N LEU A 101 -20.32 11.62 -25.86
CA LEU A 101 -18.96 11.33 -26.33
C LEU A 101 -18.25 10.35 -25.37
N GLN A 102 -18.35 10.56 -24.06
CA GLN A 102 -17.82 9.59 -23.09
C GLN A 102 -18.48 8.21 -23.20
N VAL A 103 -19.79 8.14 -23.45
CA VAL A 103 -20.46 6.84 -23.73
C VAL A 103 -19.85 6.15 -24.94
N GLN A 104 -19.55 6.87 -26.01
CA GLN A 104 -18.94 6.31 -27.22
C GLN A 104 -17.53 5.77 -26.94
N LEU A 105 -16.68 6.57 -26.27
CA LEU A 105 -15.31 6.16 -25.92
C LEU A 105 -15.29 4.92 -25.02
N LEU A 106 -16.12 4.90 -23.99
CA LEU A 106 -16.28 3.74 -23.10
C LEU A 106 -16.75 2.50 -23.85
N ARG A 107 -17.72 2.66 -24.77
CA ARG A 107 -18.20 1.55 -25.59
C ARG A 107 -17.12 0.99 -26.50
N GLN A 108 -16.39 1.87 -27.19
CA GLN A 108 -15.31 1.49 -28.08
C GLN A 108 -14.20 0.72 -27.35
N LYS A 109 -13.86 1.15 -26.12
CA LYS A 109 -12.85 0.48 -25.30
C LYS A 109 -13.31 -0.86 -24.75
N LEU A 110 -14.54 -0.93 -24.21
CA LEU A 110 -14.93 -2.01 -23.31
C LEU A 110 -15.80 -3.09 -23.96
N LEU A 111 -16.63 -2.77 -24.96
CA LEU A 111 -17.62 -3.74 -25.47
C LEU A 111 -17.01 -4.89 -26.26
N ASN A 112 -15.79 -4.73 -26.79
CA ASN A 112 -15.06 -5.85 -27.42
C ASN A 112 -14.69 -6.93 -26.39
N LYS A 113 -14.29 -6.54 -25.17
CA LYS A 113 -13.97 -7.49 -24.07
C LYS A 113 -15.24 -7.90 -23.32
N TYR A 114 -16.21 -7.01 -23.20
CA TYR A 114 -17.40 -7.15 -22.37
C TYR A 114 -18.70 -6.79 -23.13
N PRO A 115 -19.19 -7.66 -24.04
CA PRO A 115 -20.30 -7.33 -24.93
C PRO A 115 -21.62 -6.96 -24.22
N ASN A 116 -21.86 -7.52 -23.03
CA ASN A 116 -23.09 -7.32 -22.26
C ASN A 116 -23.02 -6.17 -21.24
N LEU A 117 -21.88 -5.47 -21.15
CA LEU A 117 -21.71 -4.38 -20.19
C LEU A 117 -22.67 -3.22 -20.50
N GLU A 118 -23.47 -2.81 -19.51
CA GLU A 118 -24.37 -1.67 -19.66
C GLU A 118 -23.61 -0.34 -19.50
N ILE A 119 -23.42 0.36 -20.62
CA ILE A 119 -22.82 1.70 -20.68
C ILE A 119 -23.85 2.68 -21.22
N LYS A 120 -24.30 3.64 -20.41
CA LYS A 120 -25.34 4.60 -20.84
C LYS A 120 -25.13 5.99 -20.24
N SER A 121 -25.74 6.98 -20.87
CA SER A 121 -25.94 8.27 -20.23
C SER A 121 -26.92 8.16 -19.07
N VAL A 122 -26.86 9.12 -18.14
CA VAL A 122 -27.75 9.16 -16.97
C VAL A 122 -29.24 9.05 -17.34
N ASP A 123 -29.67 9.79 -18.38
CA ASP A 123 -31.07 9.81 -18.80
C ASP A 123 -31.53 8.44 -19.33
N ARG A 124 -30.62 7.70 -19.99
CA ARG A 124 -30.90 6.36 -20.54
C ARG A 124 -30.76 5.24 -19.51
N PHE A 125 -30.25 5.52 -18.31
CA PHE A 125 -30.11 4.56 -17.21
C PHE A 125 -31.30 4.62 -16.22
N GLN A 126 -32.28 5.49 -16.45
CA GLN A 126 -33.41 5.67 -15.54
C GLN A 126 -34.22 4.38 -15.33
N GLY A 127 -34.59 4.10 -14.08
CA GLY A 127 -35.41 2.94 -13.71
C GLY A 127 -34.67 1.60 -13.64
N ARG A 128 -33.35 1.59 -13.85
CA ARG A 128 -32.49 0.40 -13.70
C ARG A 128 -31.63 0.52 -12.45
N GLU A 129 -31.09 -0.60 -11.96
CA GLU A 129 -30.10 -0.65 -10.88
C GLU A 129 -29.11 -1.79 -11.11
N LYS A 130 -27.92 -1.67 -10.55
CA LYS A 130 -26.85 -2.69 -10.62
C LYS A 130 -26.19 -2.83 -9.25
N GLU A 131 -25.58 -3.99 -8.99
CA GLU A 131 -24.80 -4.16 -7.75
C GLU A 131 -23.69 -3.12 -7.66
N ILE A 132 -23.06 -2.85 -8.81
CA ILE A 132 -21.94 -1.91 -8.97
C ILE A 132 -22.30 -0.86 -10.00
N ILE A 133 -22.10 0.41 -9.66
CA ILE A 133 -22.15 1.52 -10.60
C ILE A 133 -20.83 2.26 -10.59
N ILE A 134 -20.28 2.49 -11.77
CA ILE A 134 -19.12 3.35 -12.00
C ILE A 134 -19.61 4.61 -12.71
N ILE A 135 -19.29 5.78 -12.17
CA ILE A 135 -19.64 7.07 -12.76
C ILE A 135 -18.36 7.77 -13.22
N SER A 136 -18.27 8.03 -14.52
CA SER A 136 -17.23 8.90 -15.10
C SER A 136 -17.79 10.32 -15.25
N MET A 137 -17.18 11.27 -14.55
CA MET A 137 -17.64 12.67 -14.51
C MET A 137 -17.05 13.52 -15.63
N VAL A 138 -15.97 13.08 -16.28
CA VAL A 138 -15.39 13.63 -17.51
C VAL A 138 -14.67 14.97 -17.36
N ARG A 139 -15.31 15.95 -16.69
CA ARG A 139 -14.86 17.34 -16.72
C ARG A 139 -13.53 17.54 -16.01
N SER A 140 -12.60 18.14 -16.74
CA SER A 140 -11.21 18.41 -16.35
C SER A 140 -10.68 19.55 -17.22
N ASN A 141 -11.07 20.78 -16.87
CA ASN A 141 -10.77 22.01 -17.61
C ASN A 141 -10.21 23.09 -16.70
N LEU A 142 -9.45 24.03 -17.26
CA LEU A 142 -8.78 25.10 -16.50
C LEU A 142 -9.76 26.13 -15.89
N TYR A 143 -11.01 26.13 -16.33
CA TYR A 143 -12.02 27.12 -15.93
C TYR A 143 -12.86 26.67 -14.73
N GLY A 144 -12.72 25.42 -14.27
CA GLY A 144 -13.53 24.90 -13.16
C GLY A 144 -14.99 24.64 -13.52
N GLU A 145 -15.29 24.44 -14.81
CA GLU A 145 -16.66 24.31 -15.29
C GLU A 145 -17.17 22.87 -15.19
N ALA A 146 -18.31 22.71 -14.53
CA ALA A 146 -19.00 21.43 -14.38
C ALA A 146 -19.96 21.11 -15.54
N GLY A 147 -20.48 22.12 -16.25
CA GLY A 147 -21.39 21.93 -17.40
C GLY A 147 -22.63 21.09 -17.06
N PHE A 148 -22.89 20.00 -17.80
CA PHE A 148 -24.03 19.12 -17.55
C PHE A 148 -24.04 18.49 -16.15
N LEU A 149 -22.89 18.42 -15.46
CA LEU A 149 -22.81 17.92 -14.08
C LEU A 149 -23.47 18.85 -13.05
N SER A 150 -23.68 20.12 -13.37
CA SER A 150 -24.35 21.08 -12.48
C SER A 150 -25.85 20.76 -12.28
N ASP A 151 -26.43 19.87 -13.09
CA ASP A 151 -27.76 19.33 -12.80
C ASP A 151 -27.71 18.29 -11.67
N SER A 152 -27.93 18.79 -10.46
CA SER A 152 -28.01 18.00 -9.23
C SER A 152 -29.02 16.83 -9.29
N ARG A 153 -30.10 16.96 -10.07
CA ARG A 153 -31.12 15.91 -10.18
C ARG A 153 -30.59 14.72 -10.97
N ARG A 154 -29.86 14.98 -12.06
CA ARG A 154 -29.18 13.96 -12.85
C ARG A 154 -28.13 13.23 -12.03
N ILE A 155 -27.29 13.94 -11.29
CA ILE A 155 -26.32 13.30 -10.38
C ILE A 155 -27.01 12.41 -9.34
N ASN A 156 -28.11 12.88 -8.73
CA ASN A 156 -28.89 12.07 -7.80
C ASN A 156 -29.49 10.82 -8.46
N VAL A 157 -29.94 10.91 -9.72
CA VAL A 157 -30.40 9.74 -10.47
C VAL A 157 -29.26 8.74 -10.63
N ALA A 158 -28.07 9.17 -11.05
CA ALA A 158 -26.92 8.32 -11.32
C ALA A 158 -26.42 7.57 -10.07
N ILE A 159 -26.18 8.28 -8.95
CA ILE A 159 -25.62 7.67 -7.74
C ILE A 159 -26.58 6.65 -7.09
N LYS A 160 -27.90 6.84 -7.25
CA LYS A 160 -28.92 5.93 -6.69
C LYS A 160 -29.09 4.66 -7.52
N ARG A 161 -28.33 4.48 -8.61
CA ARG A 161 -28.35 3.24 -9.40
C ARG A 161 -27.52 2.13 -8.78
N ALA A 162 -26.63 2.46 -7.85
CA ALA A 162 -25.77 1.52 -7.14
C ALA A 162 -26.53 0.85 -5.99
N ARG A 163 -26.42 -0.47 -5.88
CA ARG A 163 -26.91 -1.21 -4.70
C ARG A 163 -25.82 -1.34 -3.64
N ARG A 164 -24.65 -1.91 -3.99
CA ARG A 164 -23.59 -2.27 -3.03
C ARG A 164 -22.32 -1.43 -3.15
N HIS A 165 -21.97 -1.01 -4.37
CA HIS A 165 -20.73 -0.29 -4.63
C HIS A 165 -20.93 0.83 -5.65
N LEU A 166 -20.59 2.05 -5.26
CA LEU A 166 -20.55 3.23 -6.11
C LEU A 166 -19.11 3.70 -6.25
N CYS A 167 -18.59 3.64 -7.48
CA CYS A 167 -17.32 4.24 -7.85
C CYS A 167 -17.57 5.55 -8.61
N ILE A 168 -16.93 6.65 -8.19
CA ILE A 168 -16.92 7.92 -8.91
C ILE A 168 -15.49 8.20 -9.35
N ILE A 169 -15.30 8.49 -10.63
CA ILE A 169 -14.02 8.88 -11.22
C ILE A 169 -14.17 10.32 -11.68
N CYS A 170 -13.33 11.22 -11.16
CA CYS A 170 -13.42 12.63 -11.49
C CYS A 170 -12.16 13.42 -11.13
N ASN A 171 -12.01 14.61 -11.72
CA ASN A 171 -11.04 15.59 -11.26
C ASN A 171 -11.60 16.38 -10.07
N VAL A 172 -11.16 16.06 -8.85
CA VAL A 172 -11.69 16.69 -7.63
C VAL A 172 -11.39 18.18 -7.60
N GLN A 173 -10.21 18.60 -8.02
CA GLN A 173 -9.81 20.01 -8.00
C GLN A 173 -10.74 20.85 -8.89
N ILE A 174 -11.09 20.35 -10.07
CA ILE A 174 -11.97 21.06 -11.00
C ILE A 174 -13.43 21.01 -10.52
N LEU A 175 -13.93 19.83 -10.15
CA LEU A 175 -15.36 19.66 -9.85
C LEU A 175 -15.80 20.26 -8.52
N THR A 176 -14.89 20.49 -7.58
CA THR A 176 -15.21 21.13 -6.30
C THR A 176 -15.51 22.63 -6.42
N HIS A 177 -15.31 23.22 -7.60
CA HIS A 177 -15.79 24.58 -7.90
C HIS A 177 -17.33 24.64 -7.95
N ASP A 178 -18.01 23.55 -8.32
CA ASP A 178 -19.46 23.45 -8.21
C ASP A 178 -19.84 23.11 -6.74
N PRO A 179 -20.61 23.96 -6.04
CA PRO A 179 -20.91 23.74 -4.62
C PRO A 179 -21.69 22.47 -4.34
N PHE A 180 -22.50 22.00 -5.29
CA PHE A 180 -23.27 20.77 -5.11
C PHE A 180 -22.37 19.55 -5.26
N ILE A 181 -21.53 19.52 -6.30
CA ILE A 181 -20.57 18.43 -6.51
C ILE A 181 -19.53 18.39 -5.39
N LYS A 182 -19.05 19.55 -4.91
CA LYS A 182 -18.17 19.63 -3.74
C LYS A 182 -18.75 18.88 -2.55
N ARG A 183 -20.04 19.11 -2.21
CA ARG A 183 -20.70 18.40 -1.09
C ARG A 183 -20.88 16.90 -1.32
N LEU A 184 -20.91 16.44 -2.57
CA LEU A 184 -20.89 15.01 -2.89
C LEU A 184 -19.49 14.45 -2.63
N ILE A 185 -18.46 15.10 -3.17
CA ILE A 185 -17.07 14.69 -3.02
C ILE A 185 -16.66 14.70 -1.54
N ASP A 186 -16.96 15.76 -0.79
CA ASP A 186 -16.69 15.84 0.65
C ASP A 186 -17.30 14.64 1.41
N TYR A 187 -18.51 14.22 1.03
CA TYR A 187 -19.17 13.06 1.63
C TYR A 187 -18.50 11.74 1.24
N MET A 188 -18.10 11.59 -0.02
CA MET A 188 -17.33 10.41 -0.48
C MET A 188 -16.00 10.31 0.26
N ILE A 189 -15.31 11.43 0.47
CA ILE A 189 -14.05 11.52 1.22
C ILE A 189 -14.26 11.12 2.69
N GLN A 190 -15.36 11.55 3.31
CA GLN A 190 -15.64 11.27 4.73
C GLN A 190 -16.07 9.81 4.99
N HIS A 191 -16.73 9.17 4.02
CA HIS A 191 -17.43 7.90 4.25
C HIS A 191 -16.98 6.74 3.35
N GLY A 192 -16.09 6.99 2.39
CA GLY A 192 -15.62 6.03 1.41
C GLY A 192 -14.11 5.86 1.39
N GLN A 193 -13.62 5.09 0.43
CA GLN A 193 -12.20 4.98 0.09
C GLN A 193 -11.85 5.96 -1.03
N ILE A 194 -10.67 6.57 -0.92
CA ILE A 194 -10.17 7.58 -1.87
C ILE A 194 -8.86 7.06 -2.45
N HIS A 195 -8.77 7.09 -3.77
CA HIS A 195 -7.60 6.68 -4.51
C HIS A 195 -7.23 7.75 -5.51
N LEU A 196 -5.94 7.93 -5.72
CA LEU A 196 -5.42 8.86 -6.72
C LEU A 196 -5.22 8.10 -8.05
N ALA A 197 -5.52 8.74 -9.18
CA ALA A 197 -5.45 8.09 -10.50
C ALA A 197 -4.08 7.46 -10.81
N PHE A 198 -2.99 8.05 -10.32
CA PHE A 198 -1.64 7.50 -10.49
C PHE A 198 -1.45 6.11 -9.86
N GLU A 199 -2.29 5.74 -8.88
CA GLU A 199 -2.29 4.40 -8.28
C GLU A 199 -2.69 3.33 -9.32
N PHE A 200 -3.39 3.70 -10.38
CA PHE A 200 -3.91 2.74 -11.36
C PHE A 200 -3.14 2.71 -12.68
N ILE A 201 -2.65 3.86 -13.14
CA ILE A 201 -2.23 4.02 -14.55
C ILE A 201 -0.77 3.67 -14.77
N ASP A 202 0.07 3.93 -13.78
CA ASP A 202 1.50 3.67 -13.89
C ASP A 202 1.84 2.45 -13.04
N GLY A 203 1.96 1.28 -13.65
CA GLY A 203 2.42 0.06 -12.96
C GLY A 203 3.76 0.27 -12.23
N PHE A 204 4.60 1.23 -12.68
CA PHE A 204 5.80 1.66 -11.98
C PHE A 204 5.51 2.53 -10.74
N TYR A 205 4.53 3.45 -10.81
CA TYR A 205 4.12 4.28 -9.67
C TYR A 205 3.18 3.58 -8.70
N TYR A 206 2.36 2.61 -9.11
CA TYR A 206 1.63 1.74 -8.20
C TYR A 206 2.60 0.88 -7.39
N PHE A 207 3.63 0.31 -8.03
CA PHE A 207 4.73 -0.32 -7.28
C PHE A 207 5.46 0.70 -6.39
N PHE A 208 5.72 1.91 -6.87
CA PHE A 208 6.33 2.98 -6.07
C PHE A 208 5.42 3.52 -4.95
N TYR A 209 4.09 3.44 -5.10
CA TYR A 209 3.06 3.87 -4.16
C TYR A 209 2.80 2.78 -3.14
N LEU A 210 2.67 1.52 -3.53
CA LEU A 210 2.74 0.39 -2.60
C LEU A 210 4.08 0.41 -1.86
N TYR A 211 5.19 0.75 -2.53
CA TYR A 211 6.49 0.97 -1.89
C TYR A 211 6.44 2.17 -0.92
N LEU A 212 5.89 3.33 -1.29
CA LEU A 212 5.77 4.52 -0.43
C LEU A 212 4.77 4.33 0.71
N LYS A 213 3.65 3.65 0.50
CA LYS A 213 2.61 3.34 1.49
C LYS A 213 3.11 2.28 2.47
N LYS A 214 3.84 1.26 1.98
CA LYS A 214 4.64 0.35 2.84
C LYS A 214 5.71 1.11 3.62
N ARG A 215 6.38 2.09 3.01
CA ARG A 215 7.31 2.99 3.73
C ARG A 215 6.60 3.84 4.79
N VAL A 216 5.39 4.34 4.56
CA VAL A 216 4.70 5.25 5.48
C VAL A 216 4.11 4.53 6.70
N LYS A 217 3.71 3.25 6.61
CA LYS A 217 3.13 2.53 7.76
C LYS A 217 4.18 2.17 8.84
N HIS A 218 5.46 1.96 8.47
CA HIS A 218 6.55 1.59 9.38
C HIS A 218 7.86 2.38 9.14
N GLY A 219 7.76 3.62 8.64
CA GLY A 219 8.91 4.52 8.46
C GLY A 219 10.05 4.01 7.58
N GLY A 220 9.73 3.26 6.54
CA GLY A 220 10.69 2.74 5.56
C GLY A 220 11.09 1.28 5.76
N TRP A 221 10.38 0.56 6.62
CA TRP A 221 10.65 -0.84 6.96
C TRP A 221 9.43 -1.71 6.66
N TRP A 222 9.63 -3.01 6.41
CA TRP A 222 8.53 -3.94 6.09
C TRP A 222 8.67 -5.26 6.85
N LYS A 223 7.53 -5.81 7.29
CA LYS A 223 7.45 -7.05 8.05
C LYS A 223 7.82 -8.27 7.19
N VAL A 224 8.73 -9.08 7.70
CA VAL A 224 9.08 -10.40 7.16
C VAL A 224 7.92 -11.38 7.31
N THR A 225 7.66 -12.14 6.26
CA THR A 225 6.69 -13.25 6.27
C THR A 225 7.34 -14.61 6.10
N LYS A 226 8.58 -14.67 5.56
CA LYS A 226 9.28 -15.92 5.28
C LYS A 226 10.75 -15.84 5.73
N PHE A 227 11.27 -16.94 6.26
CA PHE A 227 12.67 -17.04 6.69
C PHE A 227 13.67 -16.59 5.61
N HIS A 228 13.40 -16.91 4.33
CA HIS A 228 14.34 -16.60 3.26
C HIS A 228 14.55 -15.09 3.03
N GLU A 229 13.68 -14.24 3.59
CA GLU A 229 13.73 -12.77 3.51
C GLU A 229 14.67 -12.16 4.56
N ILE A 230 14.95 -12.88 5.65
CA ILE A 230 15.79 -12.39 6.75
C ILE A 230 17.27 -12.45 6.33
N ASN A 231 17.79 -11.30 5.90
CA ASN A 231 19.20 -11.11 5.57
C ASN A 231 19.52 -9.61 5.46
N GLY A 232 20.69 -9.18 5.92
CA GLY A 232 21.10 -7.78 5.87
C GLY A 232 20.56 -7.00 7.06
N ASN A 233 20.22 -5.72 6.87
CA ASN A 233 19.76 -4.90 7.98
C ASN A 233 18.34 -5.31 8.41
N VAL A 234 18.15 -5.47 9.70
CA VAL A 234 16.86 -5.86 10.30
C VAL A 234 16.60 -5.05 11.56
N ALA A 235 15.33 -4.89 11.90
CA ALA A 235 14.90 -4.43 13.22
C ALA A 235 13.94 -5.47 13.81
N ILE A 236 14.02 -5.66 15.12
CA ILE A 236 13.15 -6.59 15.85
C ILE A 236 12.19 -5.75 16.67
N GLU A 237 10.90 -5.87 16.35
CA GLU A 237 9.80 -5.22 17.05
C GLU A 237 9.14 -6.22 18.01
N PHE A 238 8.86 -5.76 19.22
CA PHE A 238 8.04 -6.48 20.20
C PHE A 238 6.79 -5.65 20.52
N GLY A 239 5.63 -6.32 20.55
CA GLY A 239 4.34 -5.66 20.79
C GLY A 239 3.97 -4.68 19.68
N THR A 240 3.62 -3.44 20.06
CA THR A 240 3.24 -2.36 19.15
C THR A 240 4.33 -1.30 19.05
N ASN A 241 5.00 -1.22 17.90
CA ASN A 241 5.95 -0.20 17.47
C ASN A 241 7.09 0.10 18.46
N SER A 242 7.58 -0.92 19.16
CA SER A 242 8.68 -0.85 20.12
C SER A 242 9.79 -1.79 19.69
N TYR A 243 11.00 -1.28 19.50
CA TYR A 243 12.10 -2.03 18.88
C TYR A 243 13.21 -2.38 19.88
N VAL A 244 13.85 -3.53 19.69
CA VAL A 244 15.06 -3.93 20.43
C VAL A 244 16.13 -2.86 20.22
N HIS A 245 16.62 -2.29 21.30
CA HIS A 245 17.58 -1.19 21.33
C HIS A 245 18.93 -1.72 21.82
N SER A 246 20.00 -1.48 21.06
CA SER A 246 21.37 -1.85 21.44
C SER A 246 21.98 -0.79 22.35
N LEU A 247 22.54 -1.20 23.48
CA LEU A 247 23.29 -0.32 24.38
C LEU A 247 24.80 -0.48 24.15
N ASP A 248 25.55 0.59 24.42
CA ASP A 248 27.01 0.64 24.24
C ASP A 248 27.78 -0.31 25.20
N ASN A 249 27.15 -0.70 26.30
CA ASN A 249 27.65 -1.69 27.27
C ASN A 249 27.45 -3.17 26.83
N GLY A 250 26.95 -3.39 25.62
CA GLY A 250 26.67 -4.71 25.06
C GLY A 250 25.44 -5.40 25.65
N LEU A 251 24.55 -4.65 26.29
CA LEU A 251 23.21 -5.08 26.67
C LEU A 251 22.18 -4.58 25.65
N PHE A 252 20.94 -5.01 25.82
CA PHE A 252 19.81 -4.57 25.00
C PHE A 252 18.62 -4.28 25.89
N CYS A 253 17.77 -3.36 25.47
CA CYS A 253 16.49 -3.09 26.11
C CYS A 253 15.38 -2.94 25.07
N ILE A 254 14.13 -2.91 25.51
CA ILE A 254 13.01 -2.50 24.65
C ILE A 254 12.95 -0.97 24.58
N GLY A 255 12.99 -0.41 23.37
CA GLY A 255 12.84 1.03 23.16
C GLY A 255 11.40 1.51 23.45
N SER A 256 11.24 2.82 23.65
CA SER A 256 9.91 3.44 23.75
C SER A 256 9.09 3.24 22.49
N THR A 257 7.77 3.12 22.63
CA THR A 257 6.83 3.05 21.51
C THR A 257 6.96 4.29 20.61
N ARG A 258 7.13 4.07 19.31
CA ARG A 258 7.26 5.15 18.33
C ARG A 258 5.94 5.65 17.76
N SER A 259 5.96 6.84 17.19
CA SER A 259 4.82 7.41 16.47
C SER A 259 4.55 6.63 15.17
N PHE A 260 3.32 6.71 14.69
CA PHE A 260 2.92 6.09 13.41
C PHE A 260 3.81 6.58 12.26
N GLY A 261 4.41 5.65 11.53
CA GLY A 261 5.27 5.95 10.38
C GLY A 261 6.72 6.33 10.71
N GLU A 262 7.16 6.22 11.96
CA GLU A 262 8.58 6.29 12.33
C GLU A 262 9.22 4.89 12.29
N GLY A 263 10.37 4.78 11.64
CA GLY A 263 11.16 3.55 11.57
C GLY A 263 12.13 3.42 12.77
N PRO A 264 12.84 2.28 12.88
CA PRO A 264 13.90 2.10 13.87
C PRO A 264 15.03 3.13 13.73
N GLU A 265 15.55 3.59 14.86
CA GLU A 265 16.79 4.38 14.96
C GLU A 265 18.03 3.52 14.69
N GLN A 266 19.17 4.17 14.43
CA GLN A 266 20.44 3.46 14.18
C GLN A 266 20.81 2.43 15.26
N GLN A 267 20.55 2.73 16.54
CA GLN A 267 20.83 1.80 17.66
C GLN A 267 19.87 0.60 17.71
N GLN A 268 18.74 0.66 17.00
CA GLN A 268 17.74 -0.40 16.91
C GLN A 268 17.91 -1.27 15.65
N ILE A 269 18.82 -0.88 14.76
CA ILE A 269 19.16 -1.64 13.56
C ILE A 269 20.21 -2.68 13.91
N LEU A 270 19.90 -3.93 13.58
CA LEU A 270 20.79 -5.09 13.65
C LEU A 270 21.13 -5.56 12.23
N THR A 271 22.17 -6.37 12.10
CA THR A 271 22.50 -7.06 10.86
C THR A 271 22.26 -8.55 11.04
N ALA A 272 21.31 -9.11 10.28
CA ALA A 272 21.04 -10.53 10.21
C ALA A 272 21.95 -11.21 9.17
N ILE A 273 22.60 -12.28 9.59
CA ILE A 273 23.48 -13.10 8.75
C ILE A 273 22.92 -14.51 8.73
N ARG A 274 22.66 -15.06 7.54
CA ARG A 274 22.18 -16.43 7.41
C ARG A 274 23.30 -17.42 7.70
N ILE A 275 23.05 -18.35 8.62
CA ILE A 275 23.98 -19.41 9.00
C ILE A 275 23.62 -20.74 8.30
N SER A 276 22.32 -21.04 8.22
CA SER A 276 21.80 -22.27 7.60
C SER A 276 20.40 -22.05 7.03
N GLU A 277 19.69 -23.12 6.66
CA GLU A 277 18.33 -23.06 6.11
C GLU A 277 17.27 -22.56 7.09
N ASN A 278 17.55 -22.59 8.40
CA ASN A 278 16.64 -22.13 9.46
C ASN A 278 17.29 -21.25 10.54
N LYS A 279 18.61 -21.03 10.51
CA LYS A 279 19.31 -20.25 11.54
C LYS A 279 19.96 -18.97 11.00
N ILE A 280 19.94 -17.94 11.85
CA ILE A 280 20.58 -16.65 11.64
C ILE A 280 21.52 -16.31 12.81
N ALA A 281 22.49 -15.44 12.56
CA ALA A 281 23.18 -14.66 13.58
C ALA A 281 22.69 -13.21 13.49
N LEU A 282 22.67 -12.52 14.61
CA LEU A 282 22.33 -11.09 14.68
C LEU A 282 23.55 -10.32 15.18
N LYS A 283 23.87 -9.21 14.53
CA LYS A 283 24.97 -8.30 14.90
C LYS A 283 24.40 -6.93 15.25
N SER A 284 24.80 -6.38 16.38
CA SER A 284 24.40 -5.04 16.83
C SER A 284 25.08 -3.93 16.02
N GLY A 285 24.55 -2.71 16.11
CA GLY A 285 25.19 -1.49 15.59
C GLY A 285 26.60 -1.23 16.17
N PHE A 286 26.91 -1.79 17.34
CA PHE A 286 28.25 -1.77 17.94
C PHE A 286 29.19 -2.86 17.40
N ARG A 287 28.81 -3.51 16.30
CA ARG A 287 29.58 -4.54 15.59
C ARG A 287 29.85 -5.81 16.42
N LYS A 288 29.04 -6.08 17.45
CA LYS A 288 29.11 -7.31 18.25
C LYS A 288 27.92 -8.22 17.98
N TYR A 289 28.17 -9.52 17.89
CA TYR A 289 27.14 -10.53 17.73
C TYR A 289 26.35 -10.73 19.02
N LEU A 290 25.04 -10.89 18.86
CA LEU A 290 24.11 -11.23 19.90
C LEU A 290 24.30 -12.70 20.27
N ALA A 291 24.25 -12.99 21.56
CA ALA A 291 24.35 -14.32 22.14
C ALA A 291 23.53 -14.37 23.42
N ILE A 292 23.24 -15.56 23.93
CA ILE A 292 22.70 -15.72 25.27
C ILE A 292 23.80 -16.04 26.27
N ASN A 293 23.72 -15.46 27.47
CA ASN A 293 24.58 -15.84 28.59
C ASN A 293 24.04 -17.09 29.32
N LYS A 294 24.73 -17.53 30.37
CA LYS A 294 24.35 -18.73 31.15
C LYS A 294 22.95 -18.63 31.79
N ASN A 295 22.46 -17.41 32.03
CA ASN A 295 21.17 -17.16 32.66
C ASN A 295 20.06 -16.93 31.60
N GLY A 296 20.37 -17.07 30.31
CA GLY A 296 19.44 -16.83 29.21
C GLY A 296 19.30 -15.36 28.80
N LEU A 297 20.00 -14.42 29.44
CA LEU A 297 19.99 -13.00 29.03
C LEU A 297 20.69 -12.82 27.69
N VAL A 298 20.07 -12.07 26.78
CA VAL A 298 20.62 -11.73 25.46
C VAL A 298 21.64 -10.59 25.63
N ILE A 299 22.86 -10.81 25.14
CA ILE A 299 23.99 -9.89 25.23
C ILE A 299 24.72 -9.77 23.88
N GLY A 300 25.30 -8.61 23.62
CA GLY A 300 25.95 -8.26 22.35
C GLY A 300 27.43 -8.00 22.56
N ARG A 301 28.21 -9.05 22.82
CA ARG A 301 29.63 -8.92 23.19
C ARG A 301 30.60 -9.73 22.33
N SER A 302 30.08 -10.64 21.50
CA SER A 302 30.90 -11.58 20.74
C SER A 302 31.44 -10.96 19.44
N ASP A 303 32.70 -11.21 19.11
CA ASP A 303 33.33 -10.80 17.83
C ASP A 303 33.17 -11.82 16.71
N ALA A 304 32.79 -13.05 17.05
CA ALA A 304 32.61 -14.15 16.12
C ALA A 304 31.26 -14.86 16.36
N ILE A 305 30.77 -15.53 15.32
CA ILE A 305 29.58 -16.36 15.38
C ILE A 305 30.02 -17.76 15.83
N GLY A 306 29.70 -18.12 17.07
CA GLY A 306 29.75 -19.49 17.57
C GLY A 306 28.34 -20.02 17.78
N MET A 307 28.22 -21.19 18.41
CA MET A 307 26.92 -21.82 18.65
C MET A 307 25.95 -20.94 19.46
N ARG A 308 26.47 -20.07 20.34
CA ARG A 308 25.64 -19.24 21.22
C ARG A 308 24.96 -18.08 20.48
N GLU A 309 25.53 -17.67 19.36
CA GLU A 309 25.08 -16.59 18.50
C GLU A 309 24.05 -17.05 17.45
N HIS A 310 23.70 -18.33 17.45
CA HIS A 310 22.68 -18.88 16.56
C HIS A 310 21.28 -18.63 17.14
N PHE A 311 20.42 -18.06 16.31
CA PHE A 311 18.99 -17.89 16.57
C PHE A 311 18.17 -18.54 15.46
N GLU A 312 17.01 -19.08 15.82
CA GLU A 312 16.08 -19.75 14.91
C GLU A 312 14.74 -19.01 14.90
N PRO A 313 14.43 -18.29 13.81
CA PRO A 313 13.11 -17.69 13.61
C PRO A 313 12.06 -18.76 13.31
N VAL A 314 11.03 -18.85 14.14
CA VAL A 314 9.96 -19.85 14.04
C VAL A 314 8.66 -19.16 13.63
N PHE A 315 8.12 -19.53 12.46
CA PHE A 315 6.88 -19.00 11.92
C PHE A 315 5.74 -20.02 12.10
N GLU A 316 4.65 -19.63 12.76
CA GLU A 316 3.48 -20.49 12.97
C GLU A 316 2.20 -19.65 13.03
N ASN A 317 1.18 -20.01 12.24
CA ASN A 317 -0.13 -19.33 12.22
C ASN A 317 -0.07 -17.80 12.04
N GLY A 318 0.91 -17.30 11.28
CA GLY A 318 1.11 -15.86 11.05
C GLY A 318 1.89 -15.12 12.15
N ASN A 319 2.24 -15.83 13.24
CA ASN A 319 3.10 -15.35 14.31
C ASN A 319 4.56 -15.73 14.06
N LEU A 320 5.47 -14.94 14.61
CA LEU A 320 6.91 -15.16 14.56
C LEU A 320 7.46 -15.10 15.98
N ALA A 321 8.24 -16.10 16.38
CA ALA A 321 9.01 -16.11 17.61
C ALA A 321 10.48 -16.41 17.31
N LEU A 322 11.39 -15.98 18.19
CA LEU A 322 12.83 -16.21 18.02
C LEU A 322 13.34 -17.16 19.10
N SER A 323 13.77 -18.35 18.69
CA SER A 323 14.42 -19.32 19.57
C SER A 323 15.93 -19.06 19.62
N ALA A 324 16.53 -19.14 20.80
CA ALA A 324 17.95 -18.98 21.00
C ALA A 324 18.68 -20.34 21.02
N SER A 325 20.00 -20.31 21.17
CA SER A 325 20.86 -21.51 21.16
C SER A 325 20.65 -22.49 22.33
N ASN A 326 19.85 -22.12 23.33
CA ASN A 326 19.40 -22.99 24.42
C ASN A 326 18.00 -23.60 24.16
N ASP A 327 17.51 -23.52 22.92
CA ASP A 327 16.20 -24.00 22.48
C ASP A 327 15.01 -23.35 23.22
N LYS A 328 15.21 -22.15 23.77
CA LYS A 328 14.18 -21.36 24.45
C LYS A 328 13.84 -20.11 23.64
N PHE A 329 12.58 -19.71 23.70
CA PHE A 329 12.08 -18.51 23.04
C PHE A 329 12.42 -17.25 23.82
N ILE A 330 12.76 -16.20 23.06
CA ILE A 330 13.07 -14.88 23.59
C ILE A 330 11.78 -14.15 23.96
N ARG A 331 11.81 -13.44 25.09
CA ARG A 331 10.83 -12.42 25.49
C ARG A 331 11.54 -11.29 26.21
N PHE A 332 10.81 -10.22 26.50
CA PHE A 332 11.26 -9.21 27.46
C PHE A 332 10.79 -9.56 28.88
N ASN A 333 11.67 -9.35 29.86
CA ASN A 333 11.31 -9.44 31.29
C ASN A 333 10.69 -8.11 31.78
N ASP A 334 10.27 -8.06 33.04
CA ASP A 334 9.62 -6.88 33.63
C ASP A 334 10.57 -5.66 33.73
N GLU A 335 11.88 -5.89 33.66
CA GLU A 335 12.92 -4.86 33.64
C GLU A 335 13.19 -4.31 32.23
N GLY A 336 12.57 -4.89 31.20
CA GLY A 336 12.75 -4.50 29.80
C GLY A 336 13.99 -5.11 29.13
N ASP A 337 14.56 -6.16 29.71
CA ASP A 337 15.70 -6.91 29.16
C ASP A 337 15.25 -8.16 28.36
N PRO A 338 15.88 -8.46 27.22
CA PRO A 338 15.57 -9.65 26.43
C PRO A 338 16.20 -10.91 27.04
N VAL A 339 15.37 -11.91 27.30
CA VAL A 339 15.74 -13.19 27.93
C VAL A 339 15.15 -14.39 27.18
N ALA A 340 15.94 -15.45 27.00
CA ALA A 340 15.55 -16.71 26.39
C ALA A 340 15.23 -17.76 27.46
N MET A 341 13.98 -17.79 27.92
CA MET A 341 13.55 -18.61 29.07
C MET A 341 12.44 -19.60 28.75
N ASP A 342 11.58 -19.32 27.77
CA ASP A 342 10.32 -20.05 27.60
C ASP A 342 10.50 -21.25 26.67
N ASP A 343 10.06 -22.44 27.10
CA ASP A 343 10.18 -23.67 26.31
C ASP A 343 9.15 -23.75 25.16
N ARG A 344 8.17 -22.84 25.15
CA ARG A 344 7.12 -22.73 24.12
C ARG A 344 6.85 -21.28 23.79
N ALA A 345 6.59 -21.00 22.51
CA ALA A 345 6.18 -19.68 22.08
C ALA A 345 4.75 -19.38 22.53
N THR A 346 4.58 -18.26 23.22
CA THR A 346 3.29 -17.68 23.64
C THR A 346 3.20 -16.25 23.12
N GLU A 347 2.08 -15.57 23.39
CA GLU A 347 1.89 -14.16 22.97
C GLU A 347 3.03 -13.23 23.44
N GLY A 348 3.61 -13.49 24.62
CA GLY A 348 4.74 -12.71 25.14
C GLY A 348 6.07 -12.91 24.40
N ASN A 349 6.16 -13.92 23.52
CA ASN A 349 7.35 -14.21 22.71
C ASN A 349 7.22 -13.70 21.27
N PHE A 350 6.04 -13.23 20.86
CA PHE A 350 5.79 -12.87 19.48
C PHE A 350 6.48 -11.56 19.12
N ILE A 351 7.17 -11.60 17.98
CA ILE A 351 7.94 -10.49 17.43
C ILE A 351 7.53 -10.20 16.00
N GLN A 352 7.98 -9.06 15.51
CA GLN A 352 8.07 -8.81 14.08
C GLN A 352 9.52 -8.53 13.73
N ILE A 353 10.03 -9.20 12.70
CA ILE A 353 11.29 -8.83 12.08
C ILE A 353 10.94 -7.94 10.89
N GLN A 354 11.53 -6.75 10.84
CA GLN A 354 11.36 -5.82 9.73
C GLN A 354 12.68 -5.60 8.99
N LEU A 355 12.63 -5.39 7.67
CA LEU A 355 13.80 -5.02 6.85
C LEU A 355 13.59 -3.64 6.21
N PRO A 356 14.66 -2.90 5.84
CA PRO A 356 14.52 -1.71 5.01
C PRO A 356 13.89 -2.07 3.67
N VAL A 357 12.95 -1.26 3.20
CA VAL A 357 12.27 -1.51 1.92
C VAL A 357 13.28 -1.45 0.75
N GLU A 358 14.39 -0.73 0.89
CA GLU A 358 15.44 -0.71 -0.13
C GLU A 358 16.14 -2.06 -0.31
N GLU A 359 16.21 -2.91 0.71
CA GLU A 359 16.87 -4.22 0.65
C GLU A 359 15.94 -5.34 0.12
N GLN A 360 14.72 -4.98 -0.29
CA GLN A 360 13.76 -5.91 -0.90
C GLN A 360 14.19 -6.35 -2.31
N GLY A 361 13.94 -7.62 -2.61
CA GLY A 361 14.14 -8.20 -3.94
C GLY A 361 15.53 -8.75 -4.17
N THR A 362 15.85 -8.93 -5.46
CA THR A 362 17.17 -9.32 -5.95
C THR A 362 18.22 -8.27 -5.63
N ILE A 363 19.50 -8.65 -5.61
CA ILE A 363 20.60 -7.71 -5.36
C ILE A 363 20.61 -6.50 -6.32
N ARG A 364 20.13 -6.70 -7.55
CA ARG A 364 20.03 -5.65 -8.56
C ARG A 364 18.87 -4.71 -8.29
N GLU A 365 17.73 -5.24 -7.86
CA GLU A 365 16.60 -4.42 -7.38
C GLU A 365 16.98 -3.62 -6.13
N THR A 366 17.73 -4.24 -5.21
CA THR A 366 18.28 -3.56 -4.04
C THR A 366 19.17 -2.38 -4.44
N GLU A 367 20.10 -2.57 -5.38
CA GLU A 367 20.95 -1.49 -5.90
C GLU A 367 20.13 -0.36 -6.53
N ILE A 368 19.12 -0.69 -7.35
CA ILE A 368 18.22 0.29 -7.97
C ILE A 368 17.45 1.08 -6.90
N ASN A 369 16.89 0.40 -5.89
CA ASN A 369 16.15 1.03 -4.81
C ASN A 369 17.06 1.96 -3.99
N TYR A 370 18.31 1.56 -3.79
CA TYR A 370 19.31 2.35 -3.10
C TYR A 370 19.67 3.63 -3.87
N VAL A 371 19.94 3.53 -5.17
CA VAL A 371 20.21 4.70 -6.02
C VAL A 371 19.03 5.67 -6.02
N LYS A 372 17.79 5.16 -6.12
CA LYS A 372 16.56 5.98 -6.04
C LYS A 372 16.44 6.75 -4.73
N LYS A 373 16.90 6.20 -3.61
CA LYS A 373 16.86 6.87 -2.30
C LYS A 373 17.70 8.14 -2.26
N TYR A 374 18.87 8.14 -2.90
CA TYR A 374 19.83 9.23 -2.77
C TYR A 374 19.90 10.13 -4.02
N GLN A 375 19.41 9.69 -5.18
CA GLN A 375 19.46 10.48 -6.41
C GLN A 375 18.26 11.42 -6.55
N LYS A 376 18.49 12.75 -6.44
CA LYS A 376 17.47 13.75 -6.79
C LYS A 376 17.17 13.71 -8.29
N PHE A 377 15.90 13.52 -8.64
CA PHE A 377 15.42 13.20 -9.98
C PHE A 377 15.22 14.43 -10.88
N GLN A 378 16.16 15.38 -10.89
CA GLN A 378 16.02 16.60 -11.70
C GLN A 378 16.17 16.33 -13.22
N ASP A 379 17.00 15.34 -13.60
CA ASP A 379 17.34 15.08 -15.01
C ASP A 379 16.62 13.86 -15.64
N LYS A 380 15.62 13.30 -14.95
CA LYS A 380 14.84 12.11 -15.39
C LYS A 380 15.64 10.85 -15.78
N LYS A 381 16.91 10.74 -15.42
CA LYS A 381 17.78 9.58 -15.70
C LYS A 381 18.37 9.01 -14.41
N LEU A 382 18.13 7.73 -14.14
CA LEU A 382 18.79 7.00 -13.06
C LEU A 382 20.23 6.66 -13.48
N ARG A 383 21.21 6.95 -12.61
CA ARG A 383 22.60 6.62 -12.87
C ARG A 383 22.99 5.41 -12.02
N ILE A 384 22.86 4.23 -12.62
CA ILE A 384 23.20 2.95 -12.00
C ILE A 384 24.59 2.53 -12.47
N ASN A 385 25.40 1.99 -11.55
CA ASN A 385 26.69 1.43 -11.88
C ASN A 385 26.53 0.17 -12.77
N GLN A 386 27.12 0.19 -13.96
CA GLN A 386 27.04 -0.94 -14.92
C GLN A 386 28.08 -2.05 -14.67
N GLY A 387 28.91 -1.92 -13.63
CA GLY A 387 29.92 -2.92 -13.27
C GLY A 387 29.33 -4.23 -12.71
N ASP A 388 30.15 -5.26 -12.55
CA ASP A 388 29.75 -6.55 -11.95
C ASP A 388 29.20 -6.35 -10.52
N ILE A 389 28.20 -7.14 -10.14
CA ILE A 389 27.50 -7.14 -8.84
C ILE A 389 28.06 -8.16 -7.85
N LYS A 390 29.09 -8.95 -8.20
CA LYS A 390 29.71 -9.95 -7.31
C LYS A 390 30.08 -9.38 -5.94
N ASN A 391 30.66 -8.18 -5.89
CA ASN A 391 31.00 -7.52 -4.63
C ASN A 391 29.77 -7.19 -3.77
N LEU A 392 28.62 -6.90 -4.38
CA LEU A 392 27.35 -6.71 -3.66
C LEU A 392 26.80 -8.03 -3.13
N VAL A 393 26.95 -9.13 -3.87
CA VAL A 393 26.55 -10.47 -3.40
C VAL A 393 27.36 -10.86 -2.16
N ASP A 394 28.67 -10.63 -2.17
CA ASP A 394 29.53 -10.93 -1.02
C ASP A 394 29.27 -9.96 0.14
N ALA A 395 29.07 -8.67 -0.13
CA ALA A 395 28.68 -7.69 0.89
C ALA A 395 27.34 -8.03 1.55
N LYS A 396 26.37 -8.55 0.79
CA LYS A 396 25.09 -9.05 1.31
C LYS A 396 25.28 -10.27 2.21
N LYS A 397 26.17 -11.19 1.87
CA LYS A 397 26.49 -12.35 2.72
C LYS A 397 27.16 -11.95 4.03
N HIS A 398 28.00 -10.92 4.01
CA HIS A 398 28.79 -10.49 5.16
C HIS A 398 28.17 -9.33 5.95
N GLY A 399 26.98 -8.86 5.55
CA GLY A 399 26.25 -7.81 6.27
C GLY A 399 26.81 -6.40 6.07
N SER A 400 27.66 -6.17 5.07
CA SER A 400 28.22 -4.84 4.73
C SER A 400 27.56 -4.20 3.50
N LEU A 401 26.41 -4.73 3.07
CA LEU A 401 25.74 -4.32 1.82
C LEU A 401 25.46 -2.82 1.75
N HIS A 402 25.01 -2.22 2.85
CA HIS A 402 24.69 -0.79 2.91
C HIS A 402 25.92 0.10 2.62
N GLU A 403 27.05 -0.20 3.26
CA GLU A 403 28.31 0.53 3.08
C GLU A 403 28.79 0.41 1.63
N VAL A 404 28.77 -0.81 1.08
CA VAL A 404 29.20 -1.05 -0.31
C VAL A 404 28.27 -0.38 -1.32
N LEU A 405 26.96 -0.31 -1.06
CA LEU A 405 26.02 0.41 -1.92
C LEU A 405 26.20 1.94 -1.85
N LEU A 406 26.58 2.49 -0.68
CA LEU A 406 26.95 3.91 -0.55
C LEU A 406 28.18 4.26 -1.36
N ASP A 407 29.20 3.39 -1.36
CA ASP A 407 30.45 3.64 -2.11
C ASP A 407 30.27 3.43 -3.61
N ARG A 408 29.36 2.52 -4.00
CA ARG A 408 29.13 2.15 -5.39
C ARG A 408 28.24 3.16 -6.14
N ARG A 409 27.43 3.96 -5.44
CA ARG A 409 26.56 4.99 -6.05
C ARG A 409 27.37 6.17 -6.57
N GLU A 410 26.89 6.84 -7.62
CA GLU A 410 27.51 8.08 -8.09
C GLU A 410 27.27 9.21 -7.07
N GLN A 411 28.35 9.83 -6.59
CA GLN A 411 28.28 10.88 -5.58
C GLN A 411 27.67 12.17 -6.15
N MET A 412 26.72 12.77 -5.41
CA MET A 412 26.07 14.01 -5.76
C MET A 412 26.82 15.24 -5.25
N LYS A 413 26.51 16.43 -5.79
CA LYS A 413 27.05 17.71 -5.27
C LYS A 413 26.78 17.90 -3.77
N ALA A 414 25.66 17.37 -3.25
CA ALA A 414 25.33 17.42 -1.82
C ALA A 414 26.27 16.56 -0.95
N ASP A 415 26.79 15.45 -1.48
CA ASP A 415 27.70 14.55 -0.76
C ASP A 415 29.08 15.21 -0.51
N ARG A 416 29.44 16.25 -1.28
CA ARG A 416 30.71 17.00 -1.09
C ARG A 416 30.74 17.86 0.17
N TYR A 417 29.58 18.13 0.79
CA TYR A 417 29.48 18.97 1.99
C TYR A 417 29.35 18.15 3.29
N CYS A 418 29.40 16.82 3.22
CA CYS A 418 29.25 15.91 4.37
C CYS A 418 30.52 15.12 4.68
N LYS A 419 31.70 15.62 4.28
CA LYS A 419 33.00 15.02 4.66
C LYS A 419 33.54 15.58 5.95
#